data_AF-A0A542LGK1-F1
#
_entry.id   AF-A0A542LGK1-F1
#
_cell.length_a   1.000
_cell.length_b   1.000
_cell.length_c   1.000
_cell.angle_alpha   90.00
_cell.angle_beta   90.00
_cell.angle_gamma   90.00
#
_symmetry.space_group_name_H-M   'P 1'
#
loop_
_entity.id
_entity.type
_entity.pdbx_description
1 polymer ?
#
loop_
_entity_poly.entity_id
_entity_poly.type
_entity_poly.pdbx_seq_one_letter_code
_entity_poly.pdbx_strand_id
1 'polypeptide(L)'
;MKTGFFAIGLAEWRQACEIGLNPAVAFLVLACGTGPDNRTSAWSANSVQTYGGIRWERAKPAIDQLIKAGLVTLAESSTKARPRYKLKLSEDRIWLPKNIVMPLAGEEPIVHRLRQVQDVMVLRLFVELYDAQNLAADGGIARSIYSRKYEKKVCRDVGNMAYLGFTKEHNYMTWGVPVVDVHKGPKKESAPFFDRMKILKDMGLVQEAAYLFESSGTDAEILFPVDGPEPEESQMRWEAENVVATNLQGGEALIEQYDYVIPVYRHQQSAELYGIYRMRFRAHTANTSAWYARLRERVGSALTMFRAATT
;
A
#
# COMPACT_ATOMS: atom_id res chain seq x y z
N MET A 1 21.67 -0.75 10.14
CA MET A 1 20.99 -1.77 9.31
C MET A 1 20.69 -1.16 7.95
N LYS A 2 20.89 -1.90 6.84
CA LYS A 2 20.67 -1.32 5.49
C LYS A 2 19.16 -1.20 5.22
N THR A 3 18.56 -0.11 5.68
CA THR A 3 17.35 0.45 5.09
C THR A 3 17.69 0.80 3.64
N GLY A 4 17.01 0.16 2.70
CA GLY A 4 17.34 0.29 1.28
C GLY A 4 16.22 -0.24 0.42
N PHE A 5 16.34 -0.02 -0.88
CA PHE A 5 15.40 -0.45 -1.88
C PHE A 5 16.09 -1.27 -2.96
N PHE A 6 15.31 -1.97 -3.76
CA PHE A 6 15.72 -2.63 -4.99
C PHE A 6 14.62 -2.47 -6.04
N ALA A 7 14.98 -2.60 -7.31
CA ALA A 7 14.03 -2.52 -8.42
C ALA A 7 13.85 -3.88 -9.09
N ILE A 8 12.64 -4.12 -9.58
CA ILE A 8 12.32 -5.21 -10.52
C ILE A 8 11.54 -4.65 -11.71
N GLY A 9 11.58 -5.33 -12.86
CA GLY A 9 10.76 -4.96 -14.00
C GLY A 9 9.32 -5.42 -13.82
N LEU A 10 8.35 -4.58 -14.18
CA LEU A 10 6.92 -4.91 -14.03
C LEU A 10 6.53 -6.11 -14.91
N ALA A 11 6.99 -6.15 -16.16
CA ALA A 11 6.72 -7.26 -17.07
C ALA A 11 7.39 -8.56 -16.58
N GLU A 12 8.65 -8.49 -16.15
CA GLU A 12 9.38 -9.63 -15.60
C GLU A 12 8.73 -10.17 -14.33
N TRP A 13 8.20 -9.29 -13.47
CA TRP A 13 7.46 -9.68 -12.27
C TRP A 13 6.20 -10.49 -12.61
N ARG A 14 5.41 -9.99 -13.56
CA ARG A 14 4.18 -10.67 -14.02
C ARG A 14 4.50 -12.04 -14.60
N GLN A 15 5.52 -12.12 -15.44
CA GLN A 15 5.99 -13.39 -16.00
C GLN A 15 6.49 -14.35 -14.91
N ALA A 16 7.22 -13.87 -13.89
CA ALA A 16 7.65 -14.72 -12.77
C ALA A 16 6.46 -15.32 -12.00
N CYS A 17 5.39 -14.55 -11.82
CA CYS A 17 4.15 -15.03 -11.19
C CYS A 17 3.43 -16.09 -12.03
N GLU A 18 3.47 -15.97 -13.37
CA GLU A 18 2.86 -16.95 -14.29
C GLU A 18 3.59 -18.30 -14.26
N ILE A 19 4.91 -18.32 -14.05
CA ILE A 19 5.67 -19.56 -13.90
C ILE A 19 5.27 -20.27 -12.60
N GLY A 20 5.04 -19.51 -11.52
CA GLY A 20 4.47 -20.02 -10.28
C GLY A 20 5.06 -19.40 -9.02
N LEU A 21 4.56 -19.83 -7.85
CA LEU A 21 4.88 -19.22 -6.56
C LEU A 21 6.37 -19.32 -6.19
N ASN A 22 7.00 -20.50 -6.32
CA ASN A 22 8.41 -20.65 -5.95
C ASN A 22 9.34 -19.82 -6.88
N PRO A 23 9.16 -19.82 -8.21
CA PRO A 23 9.86 -18.89 -9.11
C PRO A 23 9.65 -17.41 -8.76
N ALA A 24 8.41 -16.97 -8.49
CA ALA A 24 8.12 -15.59 -8.11
C ALA A 24 8.86 -15.19 -6.81
N VAL A 25 8.86 -16.05 -5.79
CA VAL A 25 9.61 -15.84 -4.55
C VAL A 25 11.12 -15.81 -4.82
N ALA A 26 11.65 -16.76 -5.60
CA ALA A 26 13.06 -16.80 -5.95
C ALA A 26 13.49 -15.53 -6.70
N PHE A 27 12.65 -15.03 -7.61
CA PHE A 27 12.90 -13.80 -8.35
C PHE A 27 13.04 -12.58 -7.43
N LEU A 28 12.09 -12.38 -6.50
CA LEU A 28 12.18 -11.30 -5.50
C LEU A 28 13.42 -11.42 -4.62
N VAL A 29 13.75 -12.63 -4.18
CA VAL A 29 14.93 -12.86 -3.34
C VAL A 29 16.21 -12.51 -4.10
N LEU A 30 16.37 -13.02 -5.32
CA LEU A 30 17.54 -12.71 -6.16
C LEU A 30 17.64 -11.21 -6.45
N ALA A 31 16.51 -10.54 -6.73
CA ALA A 31 16.44 -9.11 -6.98
C ALA A 31 16.83 -8.28 -5.75
N CYS A 32 16.39 -8.64 -4.54
CA CYS A 32 16.80 -7.94 -3.32
C CYS A 32 18.33 -8.01 -3.09
N GLY A 33 18.95 -9.10 -3.54
CA GLY A 33 20.39 -9.34 -3.49
C GLY A 33 21.23 -8.59 -4.51
N THR A 34 20.63 -7.81 -5.40
CA THR A 34 21.39 -7.07 -6.41
C THR A 34 22.19 -5.91 -5.82
N GLY A 35 23.26 -5.54 -6.51
CA GLY A 35 24.04 -4.34 -6.25
C GLY A 35 23.33 -3.05 -6.71
N PRO A 36 24.07 -1.91 -6.74
CA PRO A 36 23.54 -0.62 -7.18
C PRO A 36 22.95 -0.61 -8.60
N ASP A 37 23.38 -1.55 -9.45
CA ASP A 37 22.88 -1.71 -10.82
C ASP A 37 21.47 -2.32 -10.91
N ASN A 38 20.92 -2.80 -9.79
CA ASN A 38 19.65 -3.53 -9.70
C ASN A 38 19.54 -4.73 -10.65
N ARG A 39 20.68 -5.28 -11.09
CA ARG A 39 20.73 -6.34 -12.11
C ARG A 39 21.60 -7.50 -11.69
N THR A 40 22.78 -7.23 -11.13
CA THR A 40 23.74 -8.30 -10.82
C THR A 40 23.59 -8.76 -9.38
N SER A 41 23.30 -10.04 -9.18
CA SER A 41 23.09 -10.66 -7.87
C SER A 41 24.09 -11.79 -7.62
N ALA A 42 24.72 -11.79 -6.45
CA ALA A 42 25.54 -12.91 -5.96
C ALA A 42 24.74 -13.86 -5.05
N TRP A 43 23.44 -13.61 -4.88
CA TRP A 43 22.56 -14.47 -4.09
C TRP A 43 22.24 -15.76 -4.84
N SER A 44 21.92 -16.81 -4.09
CA SER A 44 21.80 -18.16 -4.63
C SER A 44 20.60 -18.90 -4.04
N ALA A 45 20.47 -20.19 -4.36
CA ALA A 45 19.48 -21.07 -3.74
C ALA A 45 19.54 -21.05 -2.20
N ASN A 46 20.71 -20.84 -1.59
CA ASN A 46 20.83 -20.67 -0.14
C ASN A 46 20.12 -19.40 0.35
N SER A 47 20.25 -18.29 -0.38
CA SER A 47 19.53 -17.05 -0.06
C SER A 47 18.02 -17.22 -0.21
N VAL A 48 17.57 -17.94 -1.26
CA VAL A 48 16.16 -18.28 -1.47
C VAL A 48 15.63 -19.17 -0.34
N GLN A 49 16.45 -20.09 0.18
CA GLN A 49 16.10 -20.87 1.37
C GLN A 49 15.99 -20.00 2.62
N THR A 50 16.98 -19.16 2.88
CA THR A 50 17.01 -18.30 4.08
C THR A 50 15.86 -17.30 4.10
N TYR A 51 15.61 -16.61 2.99
CA TYR A 51 14.67 -15.48 2.96
C TYR A 51 13.29 -15.85 2.38
N GLY A 52 13.22 -16.80 1.46
CA GLY A 52 11.96 -17.26 0.87
C GLY A 52 11.34 -18.47 1.57
N GLY A 53 12.07 -19.12 2.48
CA GLY A 53 11.63 -20.35 3.16
C GLY A 53 11.46 -21.55 2.22
N ILE A 54 12.17 -21.55 1.08
CA ILE A 54 12.15 -22.64 0.10
C ILE A 54 13.41 -23.49 0.27
N ARG A 55 13.27 -24.73 0.73
CA ARG A 55 14.41 -25.66 0.83
C ARG A 55 15.22 -25.72 -0.48
N TRP A 56 16.54 -25.84 -0.37
CA TRP A 56 17.46 -25.74 -1.50
C TRP A 56 17.09 -26.66 -2.69
N GLU A 57 16.56 -27.86 -2.42
CA GLU A 57 16.14 -28.82 -3.45
C GLU A 57 15.02 -28.30 -4.33
N ARG A 58 14.18 -27.38 -3.81
CA ARG A 58 13.09 -26.71 -4.54
C ARG A 58 13.50 -25.33 -5.04
N ALA A 59 14.44 -24.68 -4.36
CA ALA A 59 14.94 -23.37 -4.75
C ALA A 59 15.77 -23.44 -6.05
N LYS A 60 16.60 -24.47 -6.24
CA LYS A 60 17.38 -24.65 -7.47
C LYS A 60 16.48 -24.78 -8.72
N PRO A 61 15.50 -25.73 -8.76
CA PRO A 61 14.55 -25.80 -9.88
C PRO A 61 13.79 -24.50 -10.14
N ALA A 62 13.42 -23.76 -9.09
CA ALA A 62 12.74 -22.47 -9.25
C ALA A 62 13.63 -21.42 -9.96
N ILE A 63 14.91 -21.37 -9.61
CA ILE A 63 15.88 -20.50 -10.30
C ILE A 63 16.09 -20.98 -11.75
N ASP A 64 16.20 -22.29 -11.99
CA ASP A 64 16.36 -22.84 -13.33
C ASP A 64 15.16 -22.52 -14.23
N GLN A 65 13.94 -22.50 -13.67
CA GLN A 65 12.73 -22.05 -14.39
C GLN A 65 12.81 -20.57 -14.78
N LEU A 66 13.31 -19.70 -13.90
CA LEU A 66 13.55 -18.29 -14.23
C LEU A 66 14.59 -18.12 -15.33
N ILE A 67 15.64 -18.95 -15.32
CA ILE A 67 16.67 -18.96 -16.37
C ILE A 67 16.08 -19.41 -17.71
N LYS A 68 15.33 -20.50 -17.71
CA LYS A 68 14.65 -21.01 -18.91
C LYS A 68 13.68 -19.98 -19.50
N ALA A 69 13.03 -19.17 -18.65
CA ALA A 69 12.14 -18.10 -19.07
C ALA A 69 12.85 -16.81 -19.52
N GLY A 70 14.19 -16.74 -19.41
CA GLY A 70 14.98 -15.55 -19.77
C GLY A 70 14.83 -14.38 -18.80
N LEU A 71 14.24 -14.60 -17.61
CA LEU A 71 14.10 -13.59 -16.56
C LEU A 71 15.41 -13.39 -15.79
N VAL A 72 16.25 -14.41 -15.78
CA VAL A 72 17.55 -14.43 -15.12
C VAL A 72 18.56 -15.11 -16.05
N THR A 73 19.80 -14.63 -16.10
CA THR A 73 20.89 -15.32 -16.79
C THR A 73 22.06 -15.53 -15.83
N LEU A 74 22.93 -16.49 -16.14
CA LEU A 74 24.21 -16.62 -15.44
C LEU A 74 25.13 -15.48 -15.91
N ALA A 75 25.72 -14.76 -14.97
CA ALA A 75 26.75 -13.78 -15.29
C ALA A 75 28.02 -14.48 -15.80
N GLU A 76 28.83 -13.80 -16.61
CA GLU A 76 30.10 -14.35 -17.13
C GLU A 76 31.06 -14.80 -16.01
N SER A 77 31.04 -14.10 -14.88
CA SER A 77 31.83 -14.43 -13.68
C SER A 77 31.22 -15.54 -12.80
N SER A 78 30.13 -16.17 -13.25
CA SER A 78 29.44 -17.22 -12.50
C SER A 78 30.22 -18.53 -12.54
N THR A 79 30.33 -19.19 -11.38
CA THR A 79 30.95 -20.52 -11.26
C THR A 79 29.99 -21.47 -10.57
N LYS A 80 30.20 -22.79 -10.70
CA LYS A 80 29.37 -23.80 -10.02
C LYS A 80 29.33 -23.60 -8.50
N ALA A 81 30.46 -23.22 -7.88
CA ALA A 81 30.55 -23.02 -6.44
C ALA A 81 30.06 -21.64 -5.98
N ARG A 82 30.12 -20.63 -6.84
CA ARG A 82 29.71 -19.25 -6.56
C ARG A 82 28.86 -18.73 -7.72
N PRO A 83 27.58 -19.14 -7.79
CA PRO A 83 26.72 -18.70 -8.87
C PRO A 83 26.48 -17.19 -8.76
N ARG A 84 26.55 -16.52 -9.90
CA ARG A 84 26.20 -15.10 -10.06
C ARG A 84 25.17 -14.99 -11.15
N TYR A 85 24.16 -14.18 -10.90
CA TYR A 85 23.01 -14.01 -11.77
C TYR A 85 22.90 -12.58 -12.25
N LYS A 86 22.37 -12.41 -13.45
CA LYS A 86 21.97 -11.11 -14.01
C LYS A 86 20.48 -11.16 -14.29
N LEU A 87 19.73 -10.31 -13.60
CA LEU A 87 18.29 -10.20 -13.76
C LEU A 87 17.98 -9.33 -14.97
N LYS A 88 16.93 -9.71 -15.71
CA LYS A 88 16.32 -8.85 -16.72
C LYS A 88 15.58 -7.71 -15.99
N LEU A 89 15.77 -6.48 -16.45
CA LEU A 89 15.19 -5.29 -15.86
C LEU A 89 14.78 -4.32 -16.97
N SER A 90 13.47 -4.21 -17.18
CA SER A 90 12.84 -3.25 -18.10
C SER A 90 12.94 -1.80 -17.62
N GLU A 91 12.45 -0.88 -18.46
CA GLU A 91 12.32 0.54 -18.10
C GLU A 91 11.23 0.77 -17.05
N ASP A 92 10.08 0.12 -17.20
CA ASP A 92 9.01 0.12 -16.20
C ASP A 92 9.43 -0.69 -14.98
N ARG A 93 9.65 0.00 -13.86
CA ARG A 93 10.24 -0.56 -12.64
C ARG A 93 9.33 -0.40 -11.44
N ILE A 94 9.24 -1.48 -10.66
CA ILE A 94 8.64 -1.46 -9.33
C ILE A 94 9.78 -1.30 -8.31
N TRP A 95 9.69 -0.28 -7.46
CA TRP A 95 10.63 -0.07 -6.37
C TRP A 95 10.12 -0.69 -5.08
N LEU A 96 10.89 -1.63 -4.54
CA LEU A 96 10.52 -2.41 -3.36
C LEU A 96 11.50 -2.14 -2.21
N PRO A 97 11.01 -1.99 -0.96
CA PRO A 97 11.90 -1.92 0.19
C PRO A 97 12.52 -3.30 0.45
N LYS A 98 13.81 -3.31 0.80
CA LYS A 98 14.56 -4.57 1.05
C LYS A 98 13.98 -5.39 2.20
N ASN A 99 13.26 -4.76 3.14
CA ASN A 99 12.64 -5.45 4.27
C ASN A 99 11.55 -6.46 3.89
N ILE A 100 11.05 -6.43 2.65
CA ILE A 100 10.18 -7.49 2.11
C ILE A 100 10.89 -8.85 2.12
N VAL A 101 12.20 -8.85 1.89
CA VAL A 101 13.02 -10.06 1.79
C VAL A 101 13.99 -10.19 2.96
N MET A 102 14.60 -9.09 3.38
CA MET A 102 15.56 -9.04 4.49
C MET A 102 14.86 -8.54 5.75
N PRO A 103 14.41 -9.43 6.64
CA PRO A 103 13.65 -9.02 7.80
C PRO A 103 14.47 -8.12 8.73
N LEU A 104 13.77 -7.32 9.54
CA LEU A 104 14.38 -6.71 10.72
C LEU A 104 14.73 -7.82 11.72
N ALA A 105 15.69 -7.56 12.61
CA ALA A 105 16.20 -8.59 13.51
C ALA A 105 15.07 -9.24 14.34
N GLY A 106 14.96 -10.56 14.30
CA GLY A 106 13.93 -11.34 15.02
C GLY A 106 12.61 -11.51 14.29
N GLU A 107 12.43 -10.91 13.10
CA GLU A 107 11.21 -11.05 12.31
C GLU A 107 11.34 -12.12 11.21
N GLU A 108 10.21 -12.70 10.81
CA GLU A 108 10.13 -13.56 9.63
C GLU A 108 10.05 -12.70 8.35
N PRO A 109 10.79 -13.06 7.26
CA PRO A 109 10.69 -12.34 5.99
C PRO A 109 9.25 -12.26 5.47
N ILE A 110 8.83 -11.08 4.99
CA ILE A 110 7.47 -10.88 4.46
C ILE A 110 7.21 -11.78 3.26
N VAL A 111 8.19 -11.93 2.36
CA VAL A 111 8.10 -12.84 1.21
C VAL A 111 7.90 -14.30 1.65
N HIS A 112 8.47 -14.71 2.78
CA HIS A 112 8.25 -16.04 3.35
C HIS A 112 6.82 -16.19 3.87
N ARG A 113 6.32 -15.19 4.63
CA ARG A 113 4.93 -15.16 5.12
C ARG A 113 3.91 -15.20 3.97
N LEU A 114 4.12 -14.40 2.92
CA LEU A 114 3.27 -14.39 1.73
C LEU A 114 3.30 -15.72 1.00
N ARG A 115 4.45 -16.39 0.94
CA ARG A 115 4.54 -17.74 0.38
C ARG A 115 3.69 -18.74 1.17
N GLN A 116 3.62 -18.63 2.50
CA GLN A 116 2.82 -19.56 3.33
C GLN A 116 1.32 -19.53 3.00
N VAL A 117 0.82 -18.44 2.39
CA VAL A 117 -0.55 -18.34 1.88
C VAL A 117 -0.83 -19.32 0.73
N GLN A 118 0.22 -19.77 0.02
CA GLN A 118 0.14 -20.68 -1.13
C GLN A 118 -0.71 -20.16 -2.31
N ASP A 119 -0.98 -18.84 -2.39
CA ASP A 119 -1.58 -18.19 -3.55
C ASP A 119 -0.58 -17.19 -4.18
N VAL A 120 -0.10 -17.51 -5.39
CA VAL A 120 0.80 -16.62 -6.16
C VAL A 120 0.15 -15.28 -6.48
N MET A 121 -1.18 -15.24 -6.58
CA MET A 121 -1.92 -14.01 -6.87
C MET A 121 -1.98 -13.08 -5.65
N VAL A 122 -1.93 -13.59 -4.42
CA VAL A 122 -1.76 -12.73 -3.23
C VAL A 122 -0.38 -12.06 -3.25
N LEU A 123 0.66 -12.82 -3.58
CA LEU A 123 2.02 -12.29 -3.74
C LEU A 123 2.09 -11.27 -4.89
N ARG A 124 1.45 -11.58 -6.03
CA ARG A 124 1.37 -10.68 -7.19
C ARG A 124 0.71 -9.36 -6.83
N LEU A 125 -0.46 -9.41 -6.18
CA LEU A 125 -1.20 -8.22 -5.73
C LEU A 125 -0.32 -7.38 -4.80
N PHE A 126 0.29 -7.99 -3.78
CA PHE A 126 1.15 -7.29 -2.83
C PHE A 126 2.25 -6.48 -3.53
N VAL A 127 2.93 -7.05 -4.51
CA VAL A 127 4.01 -6.37 -5.23
C VAL A 127 3.46 -5.33 -6.21
N GLU A 128 2.40 -5.61 -6.96
CA GLU A 128 1.81 -4.64 -7.90
C GLU A 128 1.14 -3.44 -7.17
N LEU A 129 0.75 -3.58 -5.90
CA LEU A 129 0.30 -2.43 -5.10
C LEU A 129 1.42 -1.42 -4.80
N TYR A 130 2.69 -1.82 -4.82
CA TYR A 130 3.81 -0.86 -4.74
C TYR A 130 3.94 0.00 -5.99
N ASP A 131 3.57 -0.56 -7.15
CA ASP A 131 3.54 0.13 -8.43
C ASP A 131 2.31 1.05 -8.54
N ALA A 132 1.15 0.56 -8.06
CA ALA A 132 -0.12 1.27 -8.14
C ALA A 132 -0.29 2.43 -7.13
N GLN A 133 0.55 2.52 -6.10
CA GLN A 133 0.43 3.57 -5.08
C GLN A 133 1.15 4.87 -5.51
N ASN A 134 0.55 6.00 -5.16
CA ASN A 134 1.17 7.31 -5.24
C ASN A 134 0.99 8.04 -3.92
N LEU A 135 1.98 7.91 -3.03
CA LEU A 135 1.90 8.49 -1.68
C LEU A 135 1.78 10.02 -1.70
N ALA A 136 2.53 10.73 -2.54
CA ALA A 136 2.49 12.19 -2.53
C ALA A 136 1.18 12.77 -3.07
N ALA A 137 0.59 12.16 -4.10
CA ALA A 137 -0.65 12.64 -4.69
C ALA A 137 -1.88 12.12 -3.93
N ASP A 138 -1.98 10.81 -3.76
CA ASP A 138 -3.20 10.14 -3.29
C ASP A 138 -3.14 9.74 -1.81
N GLY A 139 -1.98 9.88 -1.15
CA GLY A 139 -1.75 9.37 0.21
C GLY A 139 -1.61 7.85 0.29
N GLY A 140 -1.67 7.15 -0.85
CA GLY A 140 -1.71 5.69 -0.96
C GLY A 140 -2.02 5.20 -2.36
N ILE A 141 -2.74 4.10 -2.47
CA ILE A 141 -3.39 3.61 -3.69
C ILE A 141 -4.49 4.60 -4.05
N ALA A 142 -4.51 5.06 -5.29
CA ALA A 142 -5.51 6.01 -5.75
C ALA A 142 -6.94 5.51 -5.49
N ARG A 143 -7.84 6.40 -5.03
CA ARG A 143 -9.24 6.06 -4.73
C ARG A 143 -10.02 5.53 -5.95
N SER A 144 -9.55 5.88 -7.15
CA SER A 144 -10.05 5.40 -8.44
C SER A 144 -9.66 3.95 -8.72
N ILE A 145 -8.74 3.35 -7.96
CA ILE A 145 -8.33 1.94 -8.07
C ILE A 145 -9.01 1.12 -6.98
N TYR A 146 -8.81 1.49 -5.71
CA TYR A 146 -9.37 0.80 -4.56
C TYR A 146 -9.56 1.77 -3.38
N SER A 147 -10.76 1.80 -2.80
CA SER A 147 -11.09 2.70 -1.69
C SER A 147 -12.20 2.16 -0.81
N ARG A 148 -12.28 2.66 0.42
CA ARG A 148 -13.49 2.57 1.26
C ARG A 148 -14.35 3.81 0.98
N LYS A 149 -15.65 3.63 0.76
CA LYS A 149 -16.58 4.76 0.77
C LYS A 149 -17.24 4.94 2.14
N TYR A 150 -17.72 6.15 2.36
CA TYR A 150 -18.48 6.52 3.52
C TYR A 150 -19.78 7.19 3.08
N GLU A 151 -20.88 6.86 3.73
CA GLU A 151 -22.14 7.57 3.58
C GLU A 151 -22.02 8.90 4.32
N LYS A 152 -22.19 10.01 3.61
CA LYS A 152 -22.13 11.36 4.18
C LYS A 152 -23.50 11.86 4.59
N LYS A 153 -23.57 12.49 5.76
CA LYS A 153 -24.72 13.26 6.20
C LYS A 153 -24.30 14.61 6.77
N VAL A 154 -24.97 15.68 6.35
CA VAL A 154 -24.82 16.98 7.01
C VAL A 154 -25.56 16.92 8.34
N CYS A 155 -24.82 16.93 9.46
CA CYS A 155 -25.40 16.84 10.80
C CYS A 155 -25.95 18.20 11.25
N ARG A 156 -25.14 19.25 11.11
CA ARG A 156 -25.52 20.61 11.51
C ARG A 156 -24.60 21.67 10.90
N ASP A 157 -25.10 22.89 10.81
CA ASP A 157 -24.30 24.08 10.52
C ASP A 157 -24.30 25.01 11.75
N VAL A 158 -23.12 25.50 12.15
CA VAL A 158 -22.95 26.45 13.26
C VAL A 158 -21.91 27.50 12.86
N GLY A 159 -22.26 28.78 12.92
CA GLY A 159 -21.35 29.87 12.53
C GLY A 159 -20.86 29.73 11.08
N ASN A 160 -19.55 29.70 10.88
CA ASN A 160 -18.91 29.45 9.59
C ASN A 160 -18.60 27.96 9.31
N MET A 161 -18.97 27.07 10.23
CA MET A 161 -18.69 25.64 10.16
C MET A 161 -19.92 24.81 9.76
N ALA A 162 -19.64 23.71 9.09
CA ALA A 162 -20.54 22.59 8.84
C ALA A 162 -19.96 21.34 9.51
N TYR A 163 -20.82 20.54 10.12
CA TYR A 163 -20.45 19.28 10.78
C TYR A 163 -20.97 18.12 9.94
N LEU A 164 -20.05 17.35 9.38
CA LEU A 164 -20.35 16.25 8.48
C LEU A 164 -20.18 14.93 9.22
N GLY A 165 -21.25 14.14 9.30
CA GLY A 165 -21.23 12.76 9.80
C GLY A 165 -20.94 11.80 8.66
N PHE A 166 -20.10 10.80 8.93
CA PHE A 166 -19.72 9.77 7.97
C PHE A 166 -19.87 8.39 8.59
N THR A 167 -20.54 7.48 7.88
CA THR A 167 -20.69 6.06 8.27
C THR A 167 -20.01 5.17 7.25
N LYS A 168 -19.23 4.18 7.71
CA LYS A 168 -18.48 3.26 6.84
C LYS A 168 -19.43 2.48 5.95
N GLU A 169 -19.12 2.48 4.66
CA GLU A 169 -19.73 1.57 3.69
C GLU A 169 -18.74 0.47 3.25
N HIS A 170 -19.05 -0.12 2.09
CA HIS A 170 -18.26 -1.13 1.43
C HIS A 170 -16.96 -0.57 0.82
N ASN A 171 -16.05 -1.50 0.51
CA ASN A 171 -14.91 -1.18 -0.34
C ASN A 171 -15.31 -1.25 -1.81
N TYR A 172 -14.76 -0.34 -2.59
CA TYR A 172 -14.96 -0.24 -4.03
C TYR A 172 -13.63 -0.45 -4.75
N MET A 173 -13.73 -1.01 -5.95
CA MET A 173 -12.63 -1.24 -6.86
C MET A 173 -13.09 -0.89 -8.29
N THR A 174 -12.14 -0.55 -9.16
CA THR A 174 -12.45 -0.16 -10.54
C THR A 174 -11.89 -1.17 -11.53
N TRP A 175 -12.76 -1.66 -12.42
CA TRP A 175 -12.37 -2.48 -13.56
C TRP A 175 -11.64 -1.67 -14.64
N GLY A 176 -10.83 -2.36 -15.44
CA GLY A 176 -10.02 -1.75 -16.49
C GLY A 176 -8.66 -1.25 -15.99
N VAL A 177 -8.37 -1.39 -14.69
CA VAL A 177 -7.05 -1.12 -14.12
C VAL A 177 -6.24 -2.42 -14.07
N PRO A 178 -5.00 -2.47 -14.60
CA PRO A 178 -4.22 -3.72 -14.69
C PRO A 178 -4.04 -4.47 -13.36
N VAL A 179 -3.75 -3.76 -12.26
CA VAL A 179 -3.56 -4.37 -10.92
C VAL A 179 -4.85 -4.96 -10.35
N VAL A 180 -6.00 -4.59 -10.89
CA VAL A 180 -7.32 -5.09 -10.47
C VAL A 180 -7.79 -6.22 -11.41
N ASP A 181 -7.67 -6.01 -12.71
CA ASP A 181 -8.23 -6.86 -13.76
C ASP A 181 -7.65 -8.29 -13.75
N VAL A 182 -6.39 -8.44 -13.38
CA VAL A 182 -5.76 -9.77 -13.29
C VAL A 182 -6.30 -10.63 -12.15
N HIS A 183 -7.06 -10.04 -11.23
CA HIS A 183 -7.69 -10.75 -10.12
C HIS A 183 -9.17 -11.06 -10.34
N LYS A 184 -9.70 -10.84 -11.55
CA LYS A 184 -11.05 -11.27 -11.94
C LYS A 184 -11.24 -12.76 -11.66
N GLY A 185 -12.36 -13.10 -11.04
CA GLY A 185 -12.76 -14.49 -10.93
C GLY A 185 -13.21 -15.09 -12.27
N PRO A 186 -13.49 -16.41 -12.31
CA PRO A 186 -13.87 -17.12 -13.53
C PRO A 186 -15.09 -16.51 -14.26
N LYS A 187 -15.99 -15.84 -13.53
CA LYS A 187 -17.19 -15.17 -14.06
C LYS A 187 -17.04 -13.65 -14.08
N LYS A 188 -15.80 -13.14 -14.07
CA LYS A 188 -15.46 -11.70 -14.00
C LYS A 188 -15.98 -11.01 -12.74
N GLU A 189 -16.12 -11.76 -11.66
CA GLU A 189 -16.50 -11.26 -10.35
C GLU A 189 -15.30 -10.69 -9.58
N SER A 190 -15.59 -9.78 -8.64
CA SER A 190 -14.60 -9.05 -7.84
C SER A 190 -14.18 -9.77 -6.55
N ALA A 191 -14.89 -10.82 -6.13
CA ALA A 191 -14.64 -11.52 -4.87
C ALA A 191 -13.17 -11.94 -4.70
N PRO A 192 -12.49 -12.56 -5.69
CA PRO A 192 -11.09 -12.95 -5.54
C PRO A 192 -10.11 -11.78 -5.40
N PHE A 193 -10.46 -10.56 -5.81
CA PHE A 193 -9.65 -9.39 -5.53
C PHE A 193 -9.81 -8.96 -4.06
N PHE A 194 -11.06 -8.87 -3.60
CA PHE A 194 -11.36 -8.49 -2.21
C PHE A 194 -10.82 -9.50 -1.19
N ASP A 195 -10.91 -10.80 -1.47
CA ASP A 195 -10.37 -11.85 -0.59
C ASP A 195 -8.85 -11.70 -0.42
N ARG A 196 -8.13 -11.42 -1.51
CA ARG A 196 -6.68 -11.20 -1.48
C ARG A 196 -6.31 -9.90 -0.79
N MET A 197 -7.04 -8.81 -1.03
CA MET A 197 -6.88 -7.57 -0.27
C MET A 197 -7.11 -7.80 1.22
N LYS A 198 -8.12 -8.59 1.58
CA LYS A 198 -8.39 -8.96 2.97
C LYS A 198 -7.21 -9.71 3.58
N ILE A 199 -6.64 -10.71 2.89
CA ILE A 199 -5.44 -11.43 3.35
C ILE A 199 -4.29 -10.44 3.63
N LEU A 200 -4.01 -9.52 2.70
CA LEU A 200 -2.92 -8.54 2.87
C LEU A 200 -3.17 -7.57 4.04
N LYS A 201 -4.42 -7.18 4.28
CA LYS A 201 -4.82 -6.36 5.45
C LYS A 201 -4.65 -7.15 6.75
N ASP A 202 -5.17 -8.37 6.83
CA ASP A 202 -5.11 -9.22 8.02
C ASP A 202 -3.65 -9.57 8.38
N MET A 203 -2.77 -9.72 7.38
CA MET A 203 -1.33 -9.91 7.59
C MET A 203 -0.61 -8.64 8.07
N GLY A 204 -1.30 -7.48 8.09
CA GLY A 204 -0.75 -6.18 8.44
C GLY A 204 0.23 -5.62 7.41
N LEU A 205 0.08 -6.01 6.14
CA LEU A 205 0.94 -5.55 5.03
C LEU A 205 0.39 -4.31 4.32
N VAL A 206 -0.94 -4.18 4.34
CA VAL A 206 -1.69 -3.02 3.83
C VAL A 206 -2.43 -2.37 4.99
N GLN A 207 -2.34 -1.04 5.08
CA GLN A 207 -3.03 -0.24 6.09
C GLN A 207 -4.03 0.71 5.44
N GLU A 208 -5.04 1.09 6.19
CA GLU A 208 -6.10 2.01 5.78
C GLU A 208 -5.96 3.31 6.57
N ALA A 209 -6.18 4.45 5.91
CA ALA A 209 -6.28 5.75 6.52
C ALA A 209 -7.49 6.50 5.94
N ALA A 210 -8.24 7.20 6.77
CA ALA A 210 -9.41 7.97 6.36
C ALA A 210 -8.97 9.40 5.97
N TYR A 211 -9.29 9.82 4.75
CA TYR A 211 -8.87 11.10 4.18
C TYR A 211 -10.10 11.84 3.67
N LEU A 212 -10.20 13.12 4.03
CA LEU A 212 -11.26 14.00 3.55
C LEU A 212 -10.80 14.69 2.26
N PHE A 213 -11.64 14.65 1.23
CA PHE A 213 -11.40 15.26 -0.08
C PHE A 213 -12.39 16.39 -0.33
N GLU A 214 -12.04 17.34 -1.19
CA GLU A 214 -12.89 18.49 -1.55
C GLU A 214 -14.25 18.09 -2.12
N SER A 215 -14.31 16.95 -2.82
CA SER A 215 -15.53 16.37 -3.38
C SER A 215 -15.36 14.90 -3.76
N SER A 216 -16.41 14.31 -4.34
CA SER A 216 -16.40 12.97 -4.94
C SER A 216 -15.72 12.89 -6.31
N GLY A 217 -15.36 14.02 -6.92
CA GLY A 217 -14.66 14.07 -8.21
C GLY A 217 -13.33 13.34 -8.15
N THR A 218 -12.89 12.71 -9.24
CA THR A 218 -11.66 11.89 -9.25
C THR A 218 -10.39 12.72 -9.08
N ASP A 219 -10.43 13.98 -9.49
CA ASP A 219 -9.39 15.00 -9.42
C ASP A 219 -9.44 15.87 -8.16
N ALA A 220 -10.43 15.69 -7.29
CA ALA A 220 -10.57 16.47 -6.06
C ALA A 220 -9.34 16.31 -5.16
N GLU A 221 -8.83 17.40 -4.59
CA GLU A 221 -7.66 17.35 -3.72
C GLU A 221 -8.03 16.83 -2.32
N ILE A 222 -7.00 16.30 -1.64
CA ILE A 222 -7.12 15.96 -0.21
C ILE A 222 -7.10 17.26 0.59
N LEU A 223 -8.14 17.46 1.40
CA LEU A 223 -8.18 18.50 2.41
C LEU A 223 -7.23 18.14 3.56
N PHE A 224 -7.49 17.03 4.26
CA PHE A 224 -6.66 16.56 5.37
C PHE A 224 -6.97 15.10 5.74
N PRO A 225 -6.03 14.40 6.42
CA PRO A 225 -6.33 13.11 7.03
C PRO A 225 -7.29 13.27 8.22
N VAL A 226 -8.18 12.31 8.38
CA VAL A 226 -9.14 12.23 9.49
C VAL A 226 -8.69 11.22 10.54
N ASP A 227 -8.14 10.08 10.10
CA ASP A 227 -7.71 8.97 10.95
C ASP A 227 -6.71 8.10 10.17
N GLY A 228 -5.85 7.36 10.85
CA GLY A 228 -4.88 6.52 10.16
C GLY A 228 -3.78 5.92 11.06
N PRO A 229 -2.90 5.11 10.47
CA PRO A 229 -1.83 4.41 11.20
C PRO A 229 -0.68 5.32 11.62
N GLU A 230 -0.52 6.51 11.01
CA GLU A 230 0.53 7.45 11.42
C GLU A 230 0.06 8.26 12.64
N PRO A 231 0.96 8.60 13.58
CA PRO A 231 0.60 9.40 14.76
C PRO A 231 -0.14 10.70 14.40
N GLU A 232 0.36 11.43 13.41
CA GLU A 232 -0.25 12.69 12.94
C GLU A 232 -1.67 12.51 12.40
N GLU A 233 -2.01 11.34 11.86
CA GLU A 233 -3.35 11.05 11.35
C GLU A 233 -4.27 10.58 12.48
N SER A 234 -3.80 9.67 13.33
CA SER A 234 -4.60 9.16 14.45
C SER A 234 -5.00 10.27 15.43
N GLN A 235 -4.16 11.29 15.60
CA GLN A 235 -4.47 12.45 16.43
C GLN A 235 -5.66 13.25 15.89
N MET A 236 -5.80 13.37 14.56
CA MET A 236 -6.84 14.20 13.94
C MET A 236 -8.25 13.79 14.34
N ARG A 237 -8.48 12.49 14.51
CA ARG A 237 -9.77 11.96 14.97
C ARG A 237 -10.15 12.53 16.32
N TRP A 238 -9.25 12.45 17.29
CA TRP A 238 -9.48 12.93 18.64
C TRP A 238 -9.72 14.44 18.68
N GLU A 239 -8.96 15.20 17.90
CA GLU A 239 -9.11 16.66 17.80
C GLU A 239 -10.46 17.04 17.18
N ALA A 240 -10.91 16.33 16.14
CA ALA A 240 -12.23 16.54 15.53
C ALA A 240 -13.36 16.22 16.52
N GLU A 241 -13.28 15.07 17.20
CA GLU A 241 -14.27 14.65 18.21
C GLU A 241 -14.36 15.65 19.37
N ASN A 242 -13.22 16.18 19.85
CA ASN A 242 -13.21 17.22 20.89
C ASN A 242 -13.94 18.50 20.46
N VAL A 243 -13.71 18.96 19.23
CA VAL A 243 -14.39 20.15 18.68
C VAL A 243 -15.89 19.90 18.58
N VAL A 244 -16.30 18.71 18.14
CA VAL A 244 -17.71 18.32 18.04
C VAL A 244 -18.35 18.30 19.43
N ALA A 245 -17.73 17.63 20.40
CA ALA A 245 -18.26 17.51 21.76
C ALA A 245 -18.39 18.87 22.45
N THR A 246 -17.42 19.77 22.24
CA THR A 246 -17.37 21.08 22.91
C THR A 246 -18.31 22.10 22.27
N ASN A 247 -18.39 22.13 20.94
CA ASN A 247 -19.02 23.25 20.22
C ASN A 247 -20.42 22.92 19.68
N LEU A 248 -20.82 21.64 19.72
CA LEU A 248 -22.08 21.20 19.18
C LEU A 248 -22.97 20.65 20.30
N GLN A 249 -24.10 21.32 20.57
CA GLN A 249 -25.09 20.78 21.50
C GLN A 249 -25.60 19.42 20.97
N GLY A 250 -25.43 18.37 21.78
CA GLY A 250 -25.70 16.98 21.39
C GLY A 250 -24.58 16.32 20.57
N GLY A 251 -23.39 16.92 20.53
CA GLY A 251 -22.23 16.43 19.77
C GLY A 251 -21.80 15.03 20.16
N GLU A 252 -21.83 14.68 21.45
CA GLU A 252 -21.50 13.33 21.94
C GLU A 252 -22.39 12.25 21.30
N ALA A 253 -23.70 12.50 21.22
CA ALA A 253 -24.64 11.58 20.57
C ALA A 253 -24.37 11.43 19.06
N LEU A 254 -23.86 12.48 18.40
CA LEU A 254 -23.44 12.39 17.00
C LEU A 254 -22.16 11.58 16.85
N ILE A 255 -21.18 11.75 17.75
CA ILE A 255 -19.95 10.95 17.75
C ILE A 255 -20.26 9.46 17.95
N GLU A 256 -21.27 9.12 18.76
CA GLU A 256 -21.73 7.75 18.92
C GLU A 256 -22.49 7.21 17.69
N GLN A 257 -23.16 8.09 16.94
CA GLN A 257 -24.00 7.71 15.80
C GLN A 257 -23.21 7.43 14.51
N TYR A 258 -22.12 8.16 14.27
CA TYR A 258 -21.34 8.08 13.04
C TYR A 258 -19.94 7.53 13.31
N ASP A 259 -19.30 6.92 12.31
CA ASP A 259 -17.90 6.50 12.44
C ASP A 259 -16.97 7.71 12.61
N TYR A 260 -17.32 8.82 11.96
CA TYR A 260 -16.61 10.09 12.05
C TYR A 260 -17.60 11.25 12.02
N VAL A 261 -17.37 12.29 12.83
CA VAL A 261 -18.04 13.58 12.71
C VAL A 261 -16.97 14.66 12.57
N ILE A 262 -16.93 15.30 11.40
CA ILE A 262 -15.83 16.17 11.00
C ILE A 262 -16.33 17.60 10.82
N PRO A 263 -15.77 18.57 11.56
CA PRO A 263 -16.02 19.98 11.31
C PRO A 263 -15.25 20.43 10.07
N VAL A 264 -15.93 21.14 9.18
CA VAL A 264 -15.35 21.77 7.97
C VAL A 264 -15.92 23.18 7.80
N TYR A 265 -15.31 24.02 6.96
CA TYR A 265 -15.96 25.27 6.60
C TYR A 265 -17.24 25.02 5.80
N ARG A 266 -18.25 25.89 5.93
CA ARG A 266 -19.52 25.74 5.19
C ARG A 266 -19.35 25.66 3.68
N HIS A 267 -18.38 26.36 3.10
CA HIS A 267 -18.12 26.28 1.66
C HIS A 267 -17.51 24.94 1.21
N GLN A 268 -17.11 24.08 2.16
CA GLN A 268 -16.54 22.75 1.92
C GLN A 268 -17.57 21.62 2.16
N GLN A 269 -18.88 21.91 2.20
CA GLN A 269 -19.92 20.88 2.39
C GLN A 269 -19.94 19.80 1.28
N SER A 270 -19.35 20.09 0.11
CA SER A 270 -19.14 19.08 -0.94
C SER A 270 -18.15 18.00 -0.55
N ALA A 271 -17.37 18.19 0.53
CA ALA A 271 -16.33 17.28 0.94
C ALA A 271 -16.84 15.86 1.16
N GLU A 272 -15.99 14.88 0.83
CA GLU A 272 -16.29 13.46 0.91
C GLU A 272 -15.16 12.72 1.62
N LEU A 273 -15.52 11.70 2.40
CA LEU A 273 -14.56 10.88 3.13
C LEU A 273 -14.29 9.58 2.38
N TYR A 274 -13.01 9.23 2.26
CA TYR A 274 -12.58 7.96 1.67
C TYR A 274 -11.55 7.28 2.57
N GLY A 275 -11.62 5.95 2.65
CA GLY A 275 -10.53 5.15 3.20
C GLY A 275 -9.54 4.83 2.09
N ILE A 276 -8.34 5.36 2.24
CA ILE A 276 -7.20 5.21 1.35
C ILE A 276 -6.30 4.12 1.89
N TYR A 277 -5.90 3.21 1.01
CA TYR A 277 -5.07 2.06 1.35
C TYR A 277 -3.63 2.28 0.94
N ARG A 278 -2.67 1.85 1.75
CA ARG A 278 -1.25 1.97 1.41
C ARG A 278 -0.40 0.86 2.00
N MET A 279 0.79 0.69 1.41
CA MET A 279 1.75 -0.29 1.88
C MET A 279 2.32 0.13 3.24
N ARG A 280 2.34 -0.79 4.22
CA ARG A 280 2.93 -0.55 5.54
C ARG A 280 4.43 -0.30 5.44
N PHE A 281 5.12 -1.16 4.69
CA PHE A 281 6.56 -1.07 4.52
C PHE A 281 6.85 -0.16 3.33
N ARG A 282 7.43 1.01 3.59
CA ARG A 282 7.66 2.03 2.56
C ARG A 282 9.13 2.08 2.18
N ALA A 283 9.40 2.27 0.90
CA ALA A 283 10.74 2.62 0.46
C ALA A 283 11.03 4.07 0.90
N HIS A 284 12.20 4.33 1.50
CA HIS A 284 12.63 5.68 1.84
C HIS A 284 13.07 6.42 0.56
N THR A 285 12.08 6.95 -0.16
CA THR A 285 12.25 7.69 -1.41
C THR A 285 11.90 9.15 -1.22
N ALA A 286 12.29 10.01 -2.17
CA ALA A 286 11.85 11.40 -2.21
C ALA A 286 10.31 11.54 -2.18
N ASN A 287 9.58 10.58 -2.79
CA ASN A 287 8.12 10.54 -2.78
C ASN A 287 7.57 10.37 -1.35
N THR A 288 8.14 9.43 -0.58
CA THR A 288 7.76 9.21 0.83
C THR A 288 8.04 10.44 1.69
N SER A 289 9.19 11.11 1.49
CA SER A 289 9.52 12.35 2.20
C SER A 289 8.57 13.50 1.84
N ALA A 290 8.21 13.64 0.56
CA ALA A 290 7.25 14.64 0.09
C ALA A 290 5.85 14.40 0.67
N TRP A 291 5.42 13.14 0.74
CA TRP A 291 4.17 12.77 1.39
C TRP A 291 4.13 13.18 2.87
N TYR A 292 5.16 12.86 3.67
CA TYR A 292 5.21 13.29 5.08
C TYR A 292 5.20 14.82 5.25
N ALA A 293 5.83 15.57 4.34
CA ALA A 293 5.78 17.02 4.36
C ALA A 293 4.35 17.55 4.14
N ARG A 294 3.68 17.08 3.08
CA ARG A 294 2.28 17.43 2.78
C ARG A 294 1.31 16.99 3.87
N LEU A 295 1.53 15.82 4.47
CA LEU A 295 0.73 15.31 5.57
C LEU A 295 0.73 16.30 6.74
N ARG A 296 1.93 16.71 7.18
CA ARG A 296 2.08 17.66 8.30
C ARG A 296 1.51 19.04 8.00
N GLU A 297 1.65 19.52 6.77
CA GLU A 297 1.04 20.77 6.31
C GLU A 297 -0.49 20.70 6.41
N ARG A 298 -1.10 19.66 5.84
CA ARG A 298 -2.56 19.46 5.87
C ARG A 298 -3.11 19.31 7.29
N VAL A 299 -2.43 18.53 8.14
CA VAL A 299 -2.76 18.42 9.57
C VAL A 299 -2.70 19.78 10.25
N GLY A 300 -1.63 20.55 10.04
CA GLY A 300 -1.49 21.90 10.62
C GLY A 300 -2.60 22.87 10.22
N SER A 301 -2.97 22.88 8.93
CA SER A 301 -4.09 23.68 8.42
C SER A 301 -5.44 23.25 9.02
N ALA A 302 -5.69 21.94 9.10
CA ALA A 302 -6.94 21.42 9.68
C ALA A 302 -7.07 21.72 11.18
N LEU A 303 -5.99 21.58 11.96
CA LEU A 303 -5.99 21.94 13.38
C LEU A 303 -6.21 23.45 13.59
N THR A 304 -5.74 24.28 12.67
CA THR A 304 -6.02 25.73 12.69
C THR A 304 -7.51 26.00 12.45
N MET A 305 -8.13 25.31 11.49
CA MET A 305 -9.57 25.39 11.24
C MET A 305 -10.38 24.90 12.46
N PHE A 306 -9.98 23.79 13.08
CA PHE A 306 -10.64 23.22 14.26
C PHE A 306 -10.63 24.20 15.44
N ARG A 307 -9.51 24.89 15.67
CA ARG A 307 -9.43 25.96 16.68
C ARG A 307 -10.34 27.14 16.34
N ALA A 308 -10.43 27.54 15.08
CA ALA A 308 -11.32 28.62 14.66
C ALA A 308 -12.82 28.28 14.88
N ALA A 309 -13.17 26.99 14.96
CA ALA A 309 -14.54 26.57 15.30
C ALA A 309 -14.89 26.77 16.78
N THR A 310 -13.90 26.96 17.66
CA THR A 310 -14.08 27.13 19.12
C THR A 310 -14.23 28.59 19.56
N THR A 311 -14.00 29.54 18.66
CA THR A 311 -14.17 30.99 18.84
C THR A 311 -15.44 31.49 18.17
#